data_AF-A0A9X2G8N0-F1
#
_entry.id   AF-A0A9X2G8N0-F1
#
_cell.length_a   1.000
_cell.length_b   1.000
_cell.length_c   1.000
_cell.angle_alpha   90.00
_cell.angle_beta   90.00
_cell.angle_gamma   90.00
#
_symmetry.space_group_name_H-M   'P 1'
#
loop_
_entity.id
_entity.type
_entity.pdbx_description
1 polymer ?
#
loop_
_entity_poly.entity_id
_entity_poly.type
_entity_poly.pdbx_seq_one_letter_code
_entity_poly.pdbx_strand_id
1 'polypeptide(L)'
;MSIRIVPLTGAALAWHGYDLITAPDCATWDQTTWRSHERRGTVGCYGSHLALAAGGRWLARIDADRQEWIAAQPVTATDTAHLNGSVEQYLIAELGDPFHLLETVRGKKVIHVRFRAARLIGLEPEEPHEYGGIFDPRLTATALADLIERRVGPRP
;
A
#
# COMPACT_ATOMS: atom_id res chain seq x y z
N MET A 1 15.01 -2.10 -28.62
CA MET A 1 13.55 -2.29 -28.42
C MET A 1 13.32 -2.43 -26.92
N SER A 2 12.86 -1.38 -26.26
CA SER A 2 12.69 -1.40 -24.80
C SER A 2 11.42 -2.16 -24.45
N ILE A 3 11.54 -3.25 -23.70
CA ILE A 3 10.38 -3.97 -23.16
C ILE A 3 9.68 -3.01 -22.20
N ARG A 4 8.50 -2.52 -22.57
CA ARG A 4 7.59 -1.87 -21.62
C ARG A 4 6.97 -2.97 -20.77
N ILE A 5 7.49 -3.15 -19.55
CA ILE A 5 6.77 -3.89 -18.52
C ILE A 5 5.54 -3.03 -18.19
N VAL A 6 4.36 -3.47 -18.61
CA VAL A 6 3.11 -2.85 -18.17
C VAL A 6 2.92 -3.25 -16.71
N PRO A 7 2.78 -2.30 -15.78
CA PRO A 7 2.52 -2.64 -14.39
C PRO A 7 1.22 -3.45 -14.30
N LEU A 8 1.21 -4.50 -13.47
CA LEU A 8 -0.01 -5.28 -13.23
C LEU A 8 -1.12 -4.35 -12.70
N THR A 9 -2.37 -4.60 -13.08
CA THR A 9 -3.56 -3.92 -12.56
C THR A 9 -4.71 -4.92 -12.37
N GLY A 10 -5.78 -4.50 -11.68
CA GLY A 10 -6.98 -5.30 -11.49
C GLY A 10 -6.72 -6.63 -10.78
N ALA A 11 -7.37 -7.70 -11.22
CA ALA A 11 -7.24 -9.04 -10.63
C ALA A 11 -5.79 -9.56 -10.65
N ALA A 12 -5.04 -9.34 -11.73
CA ALA A 12 -3.65 -9.79 -11.82
C ALA A 12 -2.76 -9.15 -10.75
N LEU A 13 -2.96 -7.85 -10.47
CA LEU A 13 -2.25 -7.18 -9.39
C LEU A 13 -2.72 -7.66 -8.02
N ALA A 14 -4.03 -7.81 -7.81
CA ALA A 14 -4.61 -8.25 -6.55
C ALA A 14 -4.05 -9.61 -6.12
N TRP A 15 -4.07 -10.59 -7.03
CA TRP A 15 -3.53 -11.93 -6.76
C TRP A 15 -2.01 -11.95 -6.62
N HIS A 16 -1.28 -11.12 -7.37
CA HIS A 16 0.16 -10.95 -7.16
C HIS A 16 0.47 -10.41 -5.76
N GLY A 17 -0.26 -9.39 -5.31
CA GLY A 17 -0.11 -8.85 -3.94
C GLY A 17 -0.44 -9.89 -2.87
N TYR A 18 -1.47 -10.73 -3.11
CA TYR A 18 -1.83 -11.84 -2.23
C TYR A 18 -0.70 -12.85 -2.08
N ASP A 19 -0.11 -13.28 -3.19
CA ASP A 19 1.00 -14.23 -3.19
C ASP A 19 2.20 -13.67 -2.42
N LEU A 20 2.48 -12.36 -2.55
CA LEU A 20 3.59 -11.72 -1.83
C LEU A 20 3.38 -11.68 -0.31
N ILE A 21 2.17 -11.36 0.16
CA ILE A 21 1.90 -11.28 1.62
C ILE A 21 1.75 -12.65 2.27
N THR A 22 1.48 -13.70 1.47
CA THR A 22 1.33 -15.08 1.96
C THR A 22 2.56 -15.94 1.71
N ALA A 23 3.58 -15.40 1.02
CA ALA A 23 4.85 -16.08 0.80
C ALA A 23 5.58 -16.36 2.14
N PRO A 24 6.38 -17.43 2.21
CA PRO A 24 7.19 -17.73 3.39
C PRO A 24 8.12 -16.59 3.79
N ASP A 25 8.40 -16.48 5.09
CA ASP A 25 9.26 -15.51 5.74
C ASP A 25 10.51 -15.09 4.98
N CYS A 26 10.58 -13.79 4.69
CA CYS A 26 11.84 -13.11 4.44
C CYS A 26 12.66 -13.07 5.73
N ALA A 27 13.93 -13.50 5.67
CA ALA A 27 14.82 -13.50 6.83
C ALA A 27 15.07 -12.10 7.43
N THR A 28 14.83 -11.04 6.66
CA THR A 28 14.99 -9.64 7.05
C THR A 28 13.64 -8.93 7.10
N TRP A 29 13.40 -8.17 8.17
CA TRP A 29 12.26 -7.25 8.25
C TRP A 29 12.47 -6.05 7.32
N ASP A 30 11.44 -5.69 6.56
CA ASP A 30 11.32 -4.39 5.89
C ASP A 30 9.86 -3.91 5.92
N GLN A 31 9.65 -2.64 5.55
CA GLN A 31 8.33 -1.97 5.58
C GLN A 31 7.28 -2.56 4.62
N THR A 32 7.68 -3.53 3.79
CA THR A 32 6.85 -4.24 2.82
C THR A 32 6.66 -5.70 3.21
N THR A 33 7.48 -6.28 4.10
CA THR A 33 7.32 -7.68 4.50
C THR A 33 5.99 -7.95 5.21
N TRP A 34 5.46 -9.15 5.04
CA TRP A 34 4.26 -9.62 5.74
C TRP A 34 4.43 -9.57 7.27
N ARG A 35 5.66 -9.64 7.80
CA ARG A 35 5.97 -9.47 9.24
C ARG A 35 5.58 -8.07 9.78
N SER A 36 5.40 -7.08 8.90
CA SER A 36 4.86 -5.77 9.30
C SER A 36 3.36 -5.80 9.61
N HIS A 37 2.67 -6.92 9.37
CA HIS A 37 1.25 -7.11 9.63
C HIS A 37 0.89 -6.94 11.12
N GLU A 38 1.79 -7.35 12.03
CA GLU A 38 1.64 -7.12 13.48
C GLU A 38 1.61 -5.63 13.87
N ARG A 39 2.12 -4.73 13.00
CA ARG A 39 2.22 -3.29 13.27
C ARG A 39 1.27 -2.45 12.41
N ARG A 40 0.97 -2.88 11.18
CA ARG A 40 0.24 -2.10 10.16
C ARG A 40 -0.94 -2.84 9.51
N GLY A 41 -0.99 -4.15 9.69
CA GLY A 41 -1.94 -5.07 9.07
C GLY A 41 -2.07 -4.95 7.55
N THR A 42 -3.19 -5.43 7.01
CA THR A 42 -3.42 -5.60 5.58
C THR A 42 -3.42 -4.28 4.80
N VAL A 43 -3.88 -3.17 5.39
CA VAL A 43 -3.79 -1.82 4.76
C VAL A 43 -2.36 -1.47 4.36
N GLY A 44 -1.42 -1.60 5.31
CA GLY A 44 -0.03 -1.24 5.11
C GLY A 44 0.82 -2.34 4.46
N CYS A 45 0.45 -3.61 4.55
CA CYS A 45 1.21 -4.71 3.93
C CYS A 45 0.70 -4.97 2.50
N TYR A 46 -0.54 -5.44 2.39
CA TYR A 46 -1.16 -5.81 1.12
C TYR A 46 -1.31 -4.60 0.21
N GLY A 47 -1.85 -3.48 0.72
CA GLY A 47 -1.96 -2.23 -0.04
C GLY A 47 -0.61 -1.77 -0.60
N SER A 48 0.48 -1.97 0.15
CA SER A 48 1.83 -1.62 -0.28
C SER A 48 2.36 -2.54 -1.36
N HIS A 49 2.18 -3.85 -1.25
CA HIS A 49 2.58 -4.76 -2.33
C HIS A 49 1.86 -4.42 -3.64
N LEU A 50 0.56 -4.11 -3.57
CA LEU A 50 -0.20 -3.66 -4.74
C LEU A 50 0.39 -2.38 -5.32
N ALA A 51 0.61 -1.36 -4.48
CA ALA A 51 1.09 -0.08 -4.95
C ALA A 51 2.53 -0.12 -5.46
N LEU A 52 3.41 -0.92 -4.85
CA LEU A 52 4.81 -1.07 -5.26
C LEU A 52 4.96 -1.91 -6.52
N ALA A 53 4.19 -3.01 -6.65
CA ALA A 53 4.16 -3.78 -7.89
C ALA A 53 3.63 -2.96 -9.08
N ALA A 54 2.85 -1.91 -8.80
CA ALA A 54 2.44 -0.91 -9.79
C ALA A 54 3.46 0.23 -10.02
N GLY A 55 4.66 0.18 -9.40
CA GLY A 55 5.72 1.19 -9.56
C GLY A 55 5.70 2.32 -8.53
N GLY A 56 4.85 2.23 -7.51
CA GLY A 56 4.71 3.23 -6.46
C GLY A 56 6.01 3.46 -5.68
N ARG A 57 6.14 4.68 -5.13
CA ARG A 57 7.28 5.07 -4.30
C ARG A 57 6.81 5.57 -2.95
N TRP A 58 7.42 5.05 -1.88
CA TRP A 58 7.16 5.51 -0.52
C TRP A 58 7.53 6.98 -0.31
N LEU A 59 6.72 7.68 0.50
CA LEU A 59 7.08 9.00 1.01
C LEU A 59 8.25 8.90 2.00
N ALA A 60 8.14 7.97 2.94
CA ALA A 60 9.09 7.76 4.01
C ALA A 60 9.77 6.38 3.91
N ARG A 61 11.03 6.32 4.30
CA ARG A 61 11.73 5.05 4.59
C ARG A 61 11.82 4.86 6.09
N ILE A 62 11.87 3.61 6.52
CA ILE A 62 12.17 3.26 7.91
C ILE A 62 13.52 2.55 7.96
N ASP A 63 14.41 2.99 8.83
CA ASP A 63 15.72 2.34 9.02
C ASP A 63 15.67 1.20 10.06
N ALA A 64 16.84 0.59 10.31
CA ALA A 64 16.97 -0.51 11.27
C ALA A 64 16.60 -0.11 12.71
N ASP A 65 16.80 1.16 13.07
CA ASP A 65 16.47 1.72 14.38
C ASP A 65 15.00 2.17 14.47
N ARG A 66 14.21 1.87 13.43
CA ARG A 66 12.79 2.22 13.28
C ARG A 66 12.54 3.72 13.21
N GLN A 67 13.55 4.51 12.92
CA GLN A 67 13.39 5.94 12.63
C GLN A 67 12.83 6.11 11.23
N GLU A 68 11.79 6.93 11.12
CA GLU A 68 11.19 7.29 9.85
C GLU A 68 11.92 8.50 9.24
N TRP A 69 12.17 8.45 7.94
CA TRP A 69 12.89 9.49 7.21
C TRP A 69 12.15 9.86 5.93
N ILE A 70 11.94 11.16 5.72
CA ILE A 70 11.56 11.71 4.40
C ILE A 70 12.82 12.32 3.79
N ALA A 71 13.28 11.73 2.69
CA ALA A 71 14.59 12.02 2.12
C ALA A 71 15.73 11.82 3.16
N ALA A 72 16.49 12.87 3.47
CA ALA A 72 17.63 12.82 4.39
C ALA A 72 17.31 13.35 5.80
N GLN A 73 16.04 13.64 6.10
CA GLN A 73 15.63 14.27 7.35
C GLN A 73 14.63 13.40 8.11
N PRO A 74 14.76 13.28 9.44
CA PRO A 74 13.81 12.54 10.27
C PRO A 74 12.41 13.11 10.11
N VAL A 75 11.40 12.25 10.19
CA VAL A 75 9.99 12.66 10.31
C VAL A 75 9.81 13.43 11.62
N THR A 76 9.03 14.50 11.55
CA THR A 76 8.68 15.35 12.70
C THR A 76 7.16 15.29 12.94
N ALA A 77 6.72 15.73 14.12
CA ALA A 77 5.30 15.81 14.45
C ALA A 77 4.51 16.70 13.46
N THR A 78 5.15 17.74 12.91
CA THR A 78 4.54 18.62 11.90
C THR A 78 4.25 17.89 10.59
N ASP A 79 5.09 16.93 10.20
CA ASP A 79 4.87 16.15 8.98
C ASP A 79 3.62 15.27 9.08
N THR A 80 3.28 14.81 10.29
CA THR A 80 2.12 13.95 10.56
C THR A 80 0.85 14.74 10.93
N ALA A 81 0.98 15.99 11.40
CA ALA A 81 -0.13 16.76 11.96
C ALA A 81 -1.28 17.01 10.97
N HIS A 82 -0.97 17.02 9.67
CA HIS A 82 -1.94 17.30 8.61
C HIS A 82 -2.36 16.05 7.83
N LEU A 83 -1.80 14.89 8.17
CA LEU A 83 -2.07 13.64 7.49
C LEU A 83 -3.27 12.93 8.11
N ASN A 84 -4.13 12.35 7.27
CA ASN A 84 -5.17 11.45 7.71
C ASN A 84 -4.62 10.02 7.90
N GLY A 85 -3.56 9.88 8.70
CA GLY A 85 -2.85 8.62 8.93
C GLY A 85 -1.37 8.81 9.30
N SER A 86 -0.67 7.71 9.54
CA SER A 86 0.77 7.74 9.79
C SER A 86 1.53 7.98 8.49
N VAL A 87 2.64 8.71 8.53
CA VAL A 87 3.45 9.05 7.33
C VAL A 87 3.91 7.82 6.56
N GLU A 88 4.13 6.72 7.27
CA GLU A 88 4.48 5.41 6.73
C GLU A 88 3.38 4.73 5.90
N GLN A 89 2.18 5.33 5.84
CA GLN A 89 1.06 4.89 5.01
C GLN A 89 0.94 5.71 3.71
N TYR A 90 1.88 6.62 3.43
CA TYR A 90 1.80 7.52 2.28
C TYR A 90 2.84 7.20 1.20
N LEU A 91 2.39 7.32 -0.05
CA LEU A 91 3.21 7.20 -1.25
C LEU A 91 3.33 8.56 -1.93
N ILE A 92 4.40 8.76 -2.71
CA ILE A 92 4.51 9.90 -3.62
C ILE A 92 3.42 9.79 -4.68
N ALA A 93 2.65 10.86 -4.88
CA ALA A 93 1.55 10.96 -5.86
C ALA A 93 2.04 10.74 -7.31
N GLU A 94 1.17 10.18 -8.15
CA GLU A 94 1.40 9.89 -9.57
C GLU A 94 0.25 10.42 -10.45
N LEU A 95 0.48 10.48 -11.76
CA LEU A 95 -0.43 11.12 -12.74
C LEU A 95 -1.83 10.46 -12.85
N GLY A 96 -2.07 9.33 -12.19
CA GLY A 96 -3.36 8.61 -12.22
C GLY A 96 -4.12 8.61 -10.89
N ASP A 97 -3.58 9.24 -9.85
CA ASP A 97 -4.25 9.24 -8.55
C ASP A 97 -5.39 10.28 -8.49
N PRO A 98 -6.44 10.01 -7.70
CA PRO A 98 -7.55 10.94 -7.57
C PRO A 98 -7.09 12.23 -6.89
N PHE A 99 -7.17 13.35 -7.60
CA PHE A 99 -6.61 14.63 -7.16
C PHE A 99 -7.16 15.09 -5.81
N HIS A 100 -8.44 14.83 -5.54
CA HIS A 100 -9.10 15.20 -4.29
C HIS A 100 -8.66 14.38 -3.08
N LEU A 101 -7.98 13.25 -3.29
CA LEU A 101 -7.41 12.40 -2.24
C LEU A 101 -5.91 12.67 -2.04
N LEU A 102 -5.34 13.68 -2.71
CA LEU A 102 -3.94 14.03 -2.57
C LEU A 102 -3.72 14.99 -1.42
N GLU A 103 -2.74 14.65 -0.59
CA GLU A 103 -2.28 15.49 0.51
C GLU A 103 -0.90 16.08 0.18
N THR A 104 -0.37 16.94 1.05
CA THR A 104 0.93 17.60 0.83
C THR A 104 1.81 17.51 2.06
N VAL A 105 3.01 16.95 1.89
CA VAL A 105 4.03 16.84 2.94
C VAL A 105 5.37 17.30 2.38
N ARG A 106 6.01 18.27 3.05
CA ARG A 106 7.30 18.87 2.61
C ARG A 106 7.31 19.27 1.13
N GLY A 107 6.21 19.87 0.66
CA GLY A 107 6.05 20.30 -0.73
C GLY A 107 5.82 19.16 -1.75
N LYS A 108 5.73 17.90 -1.30
CA LYS A 108 5.43 16.75 -2.16
C LYS A 108 3.94 16.43 -2.10
N LYS A 109 3.35 16.14 -3.25
CA LYS A 109 2.02 15.53 -3.32
C LYS A 109 2.12 14.06 -2.95
N VAL A 110 1.22 13.62 -2.07
CA VAL A 110 1.22 12.27 -1.53
C VAL A 110 -0.18 11.71 -1.52
N ILE A 111 -0.31 10.39 -1.51
CA ILE A 111 -1.58 9.69 -1.39
C ILE A 111 -1.45 8.56 -0.37
N HIS A 112 -2.49 8.36 0.41
CA HIS A 112 -2.56 7.22 1.31
C HIS A 112 -2.57 5.90 0.51
N VAL A 113 -1.79 4.91 0.95
CA VAL A 113 -1.57 3.64 0.26
C VAL A 113 -2.88 2.93 -0.08
N ARG A 114 -3.85 2.95 0.84
CA ARG A 114 -5.18 2.36 0.65
C ARG A 114 -5.91 2.90 -0.59
N PHE A 115 -5.85 4.22 -0.82
CA PHE A 115 -6.59 4.87 -1.90
C PHE A 115 -5.98 4.49 -3.25
N ARG A 116 -4.64 4.51 -3.33
CA ARG A 116 -3.95 4.05 -4.52
C ARG A 116 -4.19 2.56 -4.75
N ALA A 117 -4.08 1.73 -3.72
CA ALA A 117 -4.28 0.29 -3.82
C ALA A 117 -5.69 -0.05 -4.33
N ALA A 118 -6.74 0.54 -3.73
CA ALA A 118 -8.12 0.37 -4.18
C ALA A 118 -8.29 0.70 -5.66
N ARG A 119 -7.81 1.89 -6.08
CA ARG A 119 -7.85 2.32 -7.49
C ARG A 119 -7.17 1.31 -8.42
N LEU A 120 -5.98 0.85 -8.06
CA LEU A 120 -5.16 -0.03 -8.90
C LEU A 120 -5.82 -1.40 -9.14
N ILE A 121 -6.63 -1.87 -8.18
CA ILE A 121 -7.39 -3.13 -8.30
C ILE A 121 -8.85 -2.91 -8.71
N GLY A 122 -9.22 -1.69 -9.12
CA GLY A 122 -10.56 -1.39 -9.66
C GLY A 122 -11.65 -1.18 -8.61
N LEU A 123 -11.30 -0.95 -7.35
CA LEU A 123 -12.25 -0.59 -6.29
C LEU A 123 -12.34 0.94 -6.16
N GLU A 124 -13.49 1.41 -5.65
CA GLU A 124 -13.71 2.83 -5.35
C GLU A 124 -12.81 3.26 -4.18
N PRO A 125 -11.85 4.19 -4.38
CA PRO A 125 -10.91 4.55 -3.32
C PRO A 125 -11.54 5.05 -2.03
N GLU A 126 -12.68 5.74 -2.10
CA GLU A 126 -13.34 6.33 -0.93
C GLU A 126 -14.19 5.34 -0.13
N GLU A 127 -14.48 4.16 -0.68
CA GLU A 127 -15.20 3.12 0.05
C GLU A 127 -14.34 2.62 1.24
N PRO A 128 -14.94 2.40 2.42
CA PRO A 128 -14.22 1.89 3.58
C PRO A 128 -13.78 0.43 3.35
N HIS A 129 -12.54 0.26 2.90
CA HIS A 129 -11.93 -1.06 2.65
C HIS A 129 -11.22 -1.64 3.86
N GLU A 130 -11.17 -0.95 5.00
CA GLU A 130 -10.51 -1.44 6.21
C GLU A 130 -11.41 -2.38 7.01
N TYR A 131 -12.13 -1.89 8.03
CA TYR A 131 -12.89 -2.72 8.96
C TYR A 131 -13.99 -3.54 8.25
N GLY A 132 -13.72 -4.82 7.99
CA GLY A 132 -14.57 -5.74 7.22
C GLY A 132 -14.32 -5.75 5.70
N GLY A 133 -13.38 -4.96 5.20
CA GLY A 133 -13.02 -4.86 3.78
C GLY A 133 -11.71 -5.56 3.43
N ILE A 134 -11.28 -5.43 2.17
CA ILE A 134 -10.09 -6.12 1.62
C ILE A 134 -8.76 -5.69 2.26
N PHE A 135 -8.74 -4.56 2.95
CA PHE A 135 -7.62 -4.05 3.72
C PHE A 135 -7.80 -4.25 5.24
N ASP A 136 -8.77 -5.04 5.71
CA ASP A 136 -8.93 -5.31 7.15
C ASP A 136 -7.67 -6.01 7.69
N PRO A 137 -6.99 -5.44 8.70
CA PRO A 137 -5.81 -6.04 9.31
C PRO A 137 -6.07 -7.40 9.97
N ARG A 138 -7.34 -7.80 10.17
CA ARG A 138 -7.72 -9.05 10.85
C ARG A 138 -8.08 -10.20 9.90
N LEU A 139 -7.98 -10.00 8.59
CA LEU A 139 -8.28 -11.07 7.63
C LEU A 139 -7.30 -12.22 7.78
N THR A 140 -7.83 -13.43 7.81
CA THR A 140 -7.04 -14.64 7.52
C THR A 140 -6.69 -14.67 6.03
N ALA A 141 -5.67 -15.45 5.67
CA ALA A 141 -5.31 -15.65 4.26
C ALA A 141 -6.49 -16.16 3.43
N THR A 142 -7.32 -17.05 3.98
CA THR A 142 -8.54 -17.54 3.32
C THR A 142 -9.57 -16.42 3.14
N ALA A 143 -9.85 -15.65 4.19
CA ALA A 143 -10.83 -14.56 4.13
C ALA A 143 -10.43 -13.46 3.14
N LEU A 144 -9.12 -13.18 3.03
CA LEU A 144 -8.61 -12.25 2.03
C LEU A 144 -8.76 -12.79 0.60
N ALA A 145 -8.42 -14.07 0.35
CA ALA A 145 -8.59 -14.69 -0.96
C ALA A 145 -10.06 -14.64 -1.40
N ASP A 146 -11.00 -14.99 -0.51
CA ASP A 146 -12.44 -14.92 -0.78
C ASP A 146 -12.89 -13.48 -1.12
N LEU A 147 -12.34 -12.47 -0.43
CA LEU A 147 -12.66 -11.07 -0.71
C LEU A 147 -12.09 -10.62 -2.05
N ILE A 148 -10.86 -11.00 -2.40
CA ILE A 148 -10.28 -10.70 -3.71
C ILE A 148 -11.15 -11.29 -4.82
N GLU A 149 -11.50 -12.58 -4.71
CA GLU A 149 -12.31 -13.26 -5.72
C GLU A 149 -13.68 -12.59 -5.92
N ARG A 150 -14.38 -12.27 -4.81
CA ARG A 150 -15.71 -11.64 -4.88
C ARG A 150 -15.70 -10.20 -5.36
N ARG A 151 -14.68 -9.42 -5.00
CA ARG A 151 -14.66 -7.95 -5.19
C ARG A 151 -13.87 -7.51 -6.42
N VAL A 152 -12.86 -8.27 -6.81
CA VAL A 152 -11.93 -7.92 -7.89
C VAL A 152 -12.03 -8.92 -9.05
N GLY A 153 -12.14 -10.21 -8.74
CA GLY A 153 -12.33 -11.27 -9.73
C GLY A 153 -11.43 -12.50 -9.48
N PRO A 154 -11.66 -13.58 -10.24
CA PRO A 154 -10.96 -14.84 -10.06
C PRO A 154 -9.46 -14.72 -10.34
N ARG A 155 -8.70 -15.69 -9.84
CA ARG A 155 -7.26 -15.79 -10.08
C ARG A 155 -7.00 -16.01 -11.59
N PRO A 156 -6.17 -15.16 -12.25
CA PRO A 156 -5.82 -15.31 -13.66
C PRO A 156 -5.01 -16.57 -13.97
#